data_AF-A0A2K3NVI4-F1
#
_entry.id   AF-A0A2K3NVI4-F1
#
_cell.length_a   1.000
_cell.length_b   1.000
_cell.length_c   1.000
_cell.angle_alpha   90.00
_cell.angle_beta   90.00
_cell.angle_gamma   90.00
#
_symmetry.space_group_name_H-M   'P 1'
#
loop_
_entity.id
_entity.type
_entity.pdbx_description
1 polymer ?
#
loop_
_entity_poly.entity_id
_entity_poly.type
_entity_poly.pdbx_seq_one_letter_code
_entity_poly.pdbx_strand_id
1 'polypeptide(L)'
;MKVLYFLISILALASYVAFAYDPSPLQDFCVAIQDPKNGVFVNGKFCKDPTLVKAEDFFKHIEPGNTSNPLGSQVTPVTVDQLFGLNTLGISLARIDFAPKGLNPSHTHPRGTEL
;
A
#
# COMPACT_ATOMS: atom_id res chain seq x y z
N MET A 1 -22.84 -15.97 -36.43
CA MET A 1 -23.21 -15.78 -35.01
C MET A 1 -22.52 -16.76 -34.06
N LYS A 2 -22.60 -18.09 -34.26
CA LYS A 2 -21.93 -19.08 -33.36
C LYS A 2 -20.42 -18.88 -33.18
N VAL A 3 -19.70 -18.61 -34.26
CA VAL A 3 -18.23 -18.36 -34.22
C VAL A 3 -17.90 -17.07 -33.46
N LEU A 4 -18.72 -16.02 -33.60
CA LEU A 4 -18.55 -14.77 -32.88
C LEU A 4 -18.75 -14.97 -31.36
N TYR A 5 -19.79 -15.71 -30.95
CA TYR A 5 -20.00 -16.04 -29.54
C TYR A 5 -18.87 -16.88 -28.96
N PHE A 6 -18.36 -17.85 -29.73
CA PHE A 6 -17.22 -18.67 -29.30
C PHE A 6 -15.95 -17.83 -29.08
N LEU A 7 -15.65 -16.89 -29.99
CA LEU A 7 -14.52 -15.97 -29.85
C LEU A 7 -14.67 -15.01 -28.66
N ILE A 8 -15.88 -14.48 -28.42
CA ILE A 8 -16.15 -13.63 -27.26
C ILE A 8 -15.95 -14.41 -25.95
N SER A 9 -16.42 -15.65 -25.88
CA SER A 9 -16.24 -16.51 -24.70
C SER A 9 -14.77 -16.81 -24.42
N ILE A 10 -13.96 -17.08 -25.45
CA ILE A 10 -12.51 -17.27 -25.29
C ILE A 10 -11.84 -15.99 -24.79
N LEU A 11 -12.21 -14.83 -25.34
CA LEU A 11 -11.64 -13.55 -24.95
C LEU A 11 -11.99 -13.20 -23.49
N ALA A 12 -13.23 -13.42 -23.07
CA ALA A 12 -13.65 -13.21 -21.68
C ALA A 12 -12.90 -14.15 -20.71
N LEU A 13 -12.74 -15.42 -21.09
CA LEU A 13 -11.96 -16.38 -20.30
C LEU A 13 -10.45 -16.09 -20.31
N ALA A 14 -9.93 -15.42 -21.32
CA ALA A 14 -8.53 -14.99 -21.35
C ALA A 14 -8.28 -13.71 -20.54
N SER A 15 -9.32 -12.91 -20.26
CA SER A 15 -9.23 -11.59 -19.60
C SER A 15 -9.76 -11.57 -18.16
N TYR A 16 -10.12 -12.71 -17.58
CA TYR A 16 -10.65 -12.76 -16.19
C TYR A 16 -9.60 -12.43 -15.12
N VAL A 17 -8.30 -12.60 -15.43
CA VAL A 17 -7.22 -12.36 -14.48
C VAL A 17 -6.79 -10.90 -14.57
N ALA A 18 -7.23 -10.10 -13.61
CA ALA A 18 -6.67 -8.78 -13.37
C ALA A 18 -5.63 -8.88 -12.23
N PHE A 19 -4.40 -8.45 -12.48
CA PHE A 19 -3.39 -8.31 -11.45
C PHE A 19 -3.60 -6.98 -10.73
N ALA A 20 -4.35 -7.02 -9.63
CA ALA A 20 -4.69 -5.86 -8.81
C ALA A 20 -3.86 -5.84 -7.51
N TYR A 21 -2.54 -5.90 -7.65
CA TYR A 21 -1.60 -5.84 -6.53
C TYR A 21 -0.37 -5.03 -6.93
N ASP A 22 0.45 -4.65 -5.95
CA ASP A 22 1.66 -3.84 -6.17
C ASP A 22 2.71 -4.61 -7.01
N PRO A 23 3.42 -3.95 -7.94
CA PRO A 23 4.48 -4.61 -8.73
C PRO A 23 5.55 -5.27 -7.85
N SER A 24 6.02 -6.45 -8.25
CA SER A 24 7.10 -7.16 -7.56
C SER A 24 8.40 -6.35 -7.53
N PRO A 25 9.19 -6.42 -6.44
CA PRO A 25 10.47 -5.72 -6.37
C PRO A 25 11.49 -6.30 -7.35
N LEU A 26 12.38 -5.45 -7.88
CA LEU A 26 13.44 -5.83 -8.83
C LEU A 26 14.82 -5.94 -8.17
N GLN A 27 14.90 -5.66 -6.87
CA GLN A 27 16.10 -5.68 -6.03
C GLN A 27 15.68 -5.86 -4.56
N ASP A 28 16.64 -6.13 -3.68
CA ASP A 28 16.38 -6.40 -2.26
C ASP A 28 15.60 -5.29 -1.54
N PHE A 29 15.91 -4.03 -1.84
CA PHE A 29 15.23 -2.88 -1.27
C PHE A 29 15.29 -1.64 -2.18
N CYS A 30 14.31 -0.75 -2.03
CA CYS A 30 14.25 0.56 -2.69
C CYS A 30 13.61 1.56 -1.73
N VAL A 31 14.33 1.99 -0.69
CA VAL A 31 13.81 2.92 0.32
C VAL A 31 13.31 4.20 -0.36
N ALA A 32 12.06 4.58 -0.13
CA ALA A 32 11.47 5.77 -0.76
C ALA A 32 12.20 7.07 -0.34
N ILE A 33 12.21 8.06 -1.25
CA ILE A 33 12.53 9.45 -0.94
C ILE A 33 11.27 10.32 -0.96
N GLN A 34 11.23 11.33 -0.09
CA GLN A 34 10.05 12.16 0.10
C GLN A 34 9.84 13.13 -1.07
N ASP A 35 10.89 13.82 -1.50
CA ASP A 35 10.86 14.79 -2.60
C ASP A 35 12.14 14.69 -3.46
N PRO A 36 12.09 14.02 -4.62
CA PRO A 36 13.22 14.01 -5.54
C PRO A 36 13.39 15.41 -6.14
N LYS A 37 14.54 16.05 -5.94
CA LYS A 37 14.89 17.26 -6.70
C LYS A 37 14.92 16.89 -8.19
N ASN A 38 14.06 17.51 -9.00
CA ASN A 38 13.89 17.27 -10.43
C ASN A 38 13.38 15.86 -10.81
N GLY A 39 12.61 15.20 -9.94
CA GLY A 39 11.97 13.93 -10.26
C GLY A 39 10.89 14.04 -11.33
N VAL A 40 10.71 12.99 -12.11
CA VAL A 40 9.52 12.78 -12.97
C VAL A 40 8.43 12.02 -12.20
N PHE A 41 7.19 12.04 -12.67
CA PHE A 41 6.15 11.20 -12.08
C PHE A 41 6.37 9.72 -12.45
N VAL A 42 6.33 8.85 -11.44
CA VAL A 42 6.45 7.40 -11.59
C VAL A 42 5.33 6.70 -10.82
N ASN A 43 5.05 5.44 -11.14
CA ASN A 43 4.21 4.61 -10.28
C ASN A 43 5.01 4.22 -9.02
N GLY A 44 4.52 4.60 -7.84
CA GLY A 44 5.25 4.43 -6.57
C GLY A 44 6.14 5.64 -6.24
N LYS A 45 7.34 5.39 -5.70
CA LYS A 45 8.31 6.43 -5.29
C LYS A 45 9.72 6.10 -5.75
N PHE A 46 10.54 7.13 -5.94
CA PHE A 46 11.96 6.98 -6.23
C PHE A 46 12.72 6.35 -5.06
N CYS A 47 13.76 5.59 -5.39
CA CYS A 47 14.65 4.98 -4.42
C CYS A 47 15.73 5.96 -3.95
N LYS A 48 16.02 5.93 -2.66
CA LYS A 48 17.24 6.47 -2.05
C LYS A 48 18.45 5.71 -2.59
N ASP A 49 19.60 6.38 -2.68
CA ASP A 49 20.87 5.72 -3.02
C ASP A 49 21.10 4.54 -2.06
N PRO A 50 21.27 3.30 -2.57
CA PRO A 50 21.45 2.11 -1.72
C PRO A 50 22.63 2.21 -0.76
N THR A 51 23.67 2.99 -1.10
CA THR A 51 24.84 3.21 -0.23
C THR A 51 24.56 4.11 0.96
N LEU A 52 23.45 4.86 0.93
CA LEU A 52 23.02 5.76 2.00
C LEU A 52 21.88 5.17 2.84
N VAL A 53 21.38 3.99 2.49
CA VAL A 53 20.33 3.28 3.23
C VAL A 53 20.88 2.79 4.56
N LYS A 54 20.06 2.91 5.60
CA LYS A 54 20.40 2.49 6.96
C LYS A 54 19.30 1.60 7.54
N ALA A 55 19.62 0.90 8.64
CA ALA A 55 18.65 0.04 9.31
C ALA A 55 17.39 0.81 9.72
N GLU A 56 17.53 2.06 10.17
CA GLU A 56 16.41 2.89 10.64
C GLU A 56 15.39 3.21 9.54
N ASP A 57 15.75 3.05 8.25
CA ASP A 57 14.82 3.21 7.15
C ASP A 57 13.73 2.10 7.12
N PHE A 58 13.92 1.01 7.87
CA PHE A 58 13.03 -0.18 7.90
C PHE A 58 12.33 -0.42 9.23
N PHE A 59 12.63 0.35 10.29
CA PHE A 59 12.02 0.16 11.61
C PHE A 59 11.16 1.36 12.01
N LYS A 60 9.95 1.08 12.49
CA LYS A 60 9.05 2.08 13.05
C LYS A 60 8.44 1.58 14.34
N HIS A 61 8.52 2.39 15.39
CA HIS A 61 7.72 2.19 16.60
C HIS A 61 6.38 2.92 16.48
N ILE A 62 5.32 2.32 17.01
CA ILE A 62 3.95 2.85 16.88
C ILE A 62 3.28 2.87 18.25
N GLU A 63 3.02 4.08 18.72
CA GLU A 63 2.32 4.34 19.96
C GLU A 63 0.80 4.21 19.80
N PRO A 64 0.05 3.98 20.90
CA PRO A 64 -1.40 4.07 20.90
C PRO A 64 -1.90 5.43 20.39
N GLY A 65 -2.88 5.39 19.49
CA GLY A 65 -3.54 6.59 18.97
C GLY A 65 -4.48 7.25 19.99
N ASN A 66 -4.72 8.56 19.83
CA ASN A 66 -5.66 9.29 20.69
C ASN A 66 -7.12 9.01 20.30
N THR A 67 -7.80 8.20 21.11
CA THR A 67 -9.21 7.85 20.91
C THR A 67 -10.20 8.85 21.53
N SER A 68 -9.73 9.96 22.11
CA SER A 68 -10.59 11.05 22.63
C SER A 68 -11.10 11.92 21.48
N ASN A 69 -11.82 11.31 20.55
CA ASN A 69 -12.38 11.92 19.36
C ASN A 69 -13.82 11.41 19.12
N PRO A 70 -14.63 12.06 18.27
CA PRO A 70 -16.05 11.71 18.10
C PRO A 70 -16.33 10.28 17.63
N LEU A 71 -15.36 9.64 16.95
CA LEU A 71 -15.48 8.25 16.52
C LEU A 71 -15.08 7.26 17.62
N GLY A 72 -14.36 7.71 18.65
CA GLY A 72 -13.80 6.85 19.68
C GLY A 72 -12.76 5.86 19.13
N SER A 73 -12.20 6.11 17.95
CA SER A 73 -11.18 5.25 17.33
C SER A 73 -10.09 6.10 16.66
N GLN A 74 -8.87 5.59 16.58
CA GLN A 74 -7.77 6.23 15.86
C GLN A 74 -7.08 5.21 14.96
N VAL A 75 -7.05 5.50 13.66
CA VAL A 75 -6.23 4.77 12.69
C VAL A 75 -4.86 5.44 12.61
N THR A 76 -3.81 4.68 12.85
CA THR A 76 -2.41 5.10 12.71
C THR A 76 -1.79 4.33 11.56
N PRO A 77 -1.69 4.94 10.35
CA PRO A 77 -1.21 4.25 9.17
C PRO A 77 0.31 4.05 9.18
N VAL A 78 0.75 2.98 8.52
CA VAL A 78 2.14 2.62 8.26
C VAL A 78 2.25 2.24 6.79
N THR A 79 2.03 3.23 5.93
CA THR A 79 2.26 3.08 4.50
C THR A 79 3.71 3.47 4.18
N VAL A 80 4.06 3.40 2.90
CA VAL A 80 5.33 3.93 2.38
C VAL A 80 5.58 5.38 2.81
N ASP A 81 4.55 6.18 3.08
CA ASP A 81 4.71 7.58 3.51
C ASP A 81 5.14 7.72 4.99
N GLN A 82 4.93 6.68 5.80
CA GLN A 82 5.33 6.67 7.22
C GLN A 82 6.55 5.78 7.49
N LEU A 83 6.80 4.79 6.64
CA LEU A 83 7.97 3.91 6.69
C LEU A 83 8.51 3.71 5.27
N PHE A 84 9.52 4.51 4.90
CA PHE A 84 10.03 4.56 3.53
C PHE A 84 10.63 3.24 3.03
N GLY A 85 11.10 2.38 3.93
CA GLY A 85 11.59 1.04 3.61
C GLY A 85 10.54 0.09 3.04
N LEU A 86 9.25 0.41 3.13
CA LEU A 86 8.17 -0.42 2.57
C LEU A 86 8.02 -0.31 1.05
N ASN A 87 8.64 0.70 0.43
CA ASN A 87 8.49 0.93 -1.01
C ASN A 87 8.91 -0.30 -1.82
N THR A 88 8.11 -0.65 -2.84
CA THR A 88 8.23 -1.84 -3.70
C THR A 88 7.96 -3.21 -3.04
N LEU A 89 7.75 -3.28 -1.72
CA LEU A 89 7.57 -4.57 -1.03
C LEU A 89 6.12 -5.10 -1.04
N GLY A 90 5.18 -4.31 -1.54
CA GLY A 90 3.77 -4.71 -1.67
C GLY A 90 3.02 -4.94 -0.36
N ILE A 91 3.53 -4.37 0.74
CA ILE A 91 2.92 -4.45 2.07
C ILE A 91 2.79 -3.08 2.71
N SER A 92 1.78 -2.93 3.56
CA SER A 92 1.59 -1.80 4.45
C SER A 92 0.91 -2.29 5.72
N LEU A 93 0.93 -1.48 6.79
CA LEU A 93 0.28 -1.81 8.04
C LEU A 93 -0.55 -0.63 8.53
N ALA A 94 -1.47 -0.89 9.45
CA ALA A 94 -2.12 0.13 10.25
C ALA A 94 -2.32 -0.40 11.67
N ARG A 95 -2.16 0.48 12.67
CA ARG A 95 -2.63 0.21 14.03
C ARG A 95 -3.95 0.93 14.21
N ILE A 96 -4.96 0.25 14.75
CA ILE A 96 -6.24 0.87 15.06
C ILE A 96 -6.52 0.72 16.55
N ASP A 97 -6.63 1.84 17.25
CA ASP A 97 -6.98 1.89 18.66
C ASP A 97 -8.45 2.29 18.83
N PHE A 98 -9.15 1.64 19.76
CA PHE A 98 -10.57 1.88 20.04
C PHE A 98 -10.80 2.17 21.53
N ALA A 99 -11.54 3.23 21.82
CA ALA A 99 -12.19 3.43 23.11
C ALA A 99 -13.43 2.50 23.23
N PRO A 100 -14.00 2.30 24.44
CA PRO A 100 -15.27 1.61 24.58
C PRO A 100 -16.35 2.23 23.67
N LYS A 101 -17.00 1.39 22.85
CA LYS A 101 -18.00 1.78 21.84
C LYS A 101 -17.44 2.62 20.68
N GLY A 102 -16.13 2.69 20.50
CA GLY A 102 -15.50 3.31 19.34
C GLY A 102 -15.84 2.60 18.04
N LEU A 103 -15.78 3.34 16.93
CA LEU A 103 -16.16 2.87 15.60
C LEU A 103 -15.16 3.35 14.56
N ASN A 104 -14.53 2.40 13.87
CA ASN A 104 -13.92 2.66 12.58
C ASN A 104 -15.03 2.53 11.52
N PRO A 105 -15.47 3.63 10.88
CA PRO A 105 -16.63 3.61 10.00
C PRO A 105 -16.49 2.64 8.82
N SER A 106 -17.60 2.31 8.18
CA SER A 106 -17.60 1.54 6.93
C SER A 106 -16.73 2.24 5.88
N HIS A 107 -15.73 1.51 5.36
CA HIS A 107 -14.76 2.02 4.38
C HIS A 107 -14.27 0.90 3.47
N THR A 108 -13.44 1.24 2.49
CA THR A 108 -12.84 0.29 1.55
C THR A 108 -11.36 0.58 1.30
N HIS A 109 -10.61 -0.45 0.94
CA HIS A 109 -9.24 -0.34 0.46
C HIS A 109 -9.21 -0.66 -1.05
N PRO A 110 -9.14 0.36 -1.94
CA PRO A 110 -9.34 0.15 -3.37
C PRO A 110 -8.22 -0.65 -4.06
N ARG A 111 -7.08 -0.86 -3.39
CA ARG A 111 -5.87 -1.48 -3.97
C ARG A 111 -5.16 -2.44 -3.02
N GLY A 112 -5.83 -2.90 -1.97
CA GLY A 112 -5.20 -3.79 -0.99
C GLY A 112 -6.25 -4.58 -0.23
N THR A 113 -5.95 -5.84 0.03
CA THR A 113 -6.69 -6.66 0.99
C THR A 113 -6.12 -6.43 2.39
N GLU A 114 -6.97 -6.43 3.40
CA GLU A 114 -6.61 -6.32 4.81
C GLU A 114 -6.74 -7.71 5.47
N LEU A 115 -5.81 -8.05 6.38
CA LEU A 115 -5.79 -9.30 7.14
C LEU A 115 -5.74 -8.99 8.64
#